data_AF-A0A1B9IXU4-F1
#
_entry.id   AF-A0A1B9IXU4-F1
#
_cell.length_a   1.000
_cell.length_b   1.000
_cell.length_c   1.000
_cell.angle_alpha   90.00
_cell.angle_beta   90.00
_cell.angle_gamma   90.00
#
_symmetry.space_group_name_H-M   'P 1'
#
loop_
_entity.id
_entity.type
_entity.pdbx_description
1 polymer ?
#
loop_
_entity_poly.entity_id
_entity_poly.type
_entity_poly.pdbx_seq_one_letter_code
_entity_poly.pdbx_strand_id
1 'polypeptide(L)'
;MKLSSLALLGLPFLYLTSALPKITRTGKYLYDESGSRFYIKGVAYQPQGEAAAESEANAANGGFPEPSSFHDPLSSPQNCTRDLPYLKQLGVNSVRVYSVNSSLNHDECMKTFSDNGIYVLLDVSLPLNGSIDRSSPSWSTNLLNEYISTIDAFRNYDNILGFNIGNEVITQVSNTNAAPYVKAAARDIKAYLKSVSSSALVGYSATDGDADFRNSLAEYLTCGGDDIAVDLYGLNNYEWCGDSSYNASGWNAIVSGMQDIPVATYMSEYGCIFSPPRLWTEVAALFSTPVSDVFSGGVAFSYFPTSDGYGMVTISSDGNTVTTSDDFNRLSTQYNATSPPNSPAKSSVTAGQTNCPSESSSLVASNTLPPTPNEQVCNCINEKALSCLVRSSTANSPTIVGDLLNYACQLLGSSTNGTASCDPIGGNGTSGTYGELSYCSPAIKLSYAMSAYYEFNPVDTSCDFAGNATLSPTRPNTAEDASSSASQCLSSEPSGGVFTPSPVSSSGASSTSSSATGSRSGSGTAPAGSNGGGASSSASVALSGSVLMGVVGVMGAVAGGALMVL
;
A
#
# COMPACT_ATOMS: atom_id res chain seq x y z
N MET A 1 18.52 32.27 69.97
CA MET A 1 18.40 31.09 69.10
C MET A 1 17.26 31.34 68.11
N LYS A 2 17.58 31.64 66.85
CA LYS A 2 16.61 31.71 65.76
C LYS A 2 17.04 30.65 64.74
N LEU A 3 16.25 29.58 64.59
CA LEU A 3 16.46 28.60 63.53
C LEU A 3 15.87 29.16 62.24
N SER A 4 16.71 29.33 61.23
CA SER A 4 16.31 29.65 59.87
C SER A 4 15.94 28.36 59.13
N SER A 5 14.71 28.26 58.67
CA SER A 5 14.23 27.17 57.80
C SER A 5 14.93 27.23 56.44
N LEU A 6 15.67 26.18 56.08
CA LEU A 6 16.15 25.95 54.72
C LEU A 6 14.99 25.44 53.86
N ALA A 7 14.58 26.22 52.87
CA ALA A 7 13.72 25.76 51.79
C ALA A 7 14.55 24.91 50.81
N LEU A 8 14.24 23.60 50.72
CA LEU A 8 14.74 22.75 49.65
C LEU A 8 14.01 23.14 48.34
N LEU A 9 14.70 23.84 47.45
CA LEU A 9 14.26 23.96 46.06
C LEU A 9 14.48 22.60 45.36
N GLY A 10 13.39 21.90 45.06
CA GLY A 10 13.42 20.74 44.18
C GLY A 10 13.72 21.20 42.74
N LEU A 11 14.86 20.76 42.18
CA LEU A 11 15.10 20.87 40.75
C LEU A 11 14.14 19.93 39.99
N PRO A 12 13.45 20.39 38.93
CA PRO A 12 12.75 19.49 38.05
C PRO A 12 13.77 18.62 37.32
N PHE A 13 13.64 17.29 37.44
CA PHE A 13 14.32 16.36 36.55
C PHE A 13 13.80 16.62 35.14
N LEU A 14 14.61 17.25 34.29
CA LEU A 14 14.41 17.23 32.85
C LEU A 14 14.61 15.79 32.40
N TYR A 15 13.51 15.08 32.12
CA TYR A 15 13.57 13.81 31.41
C TYR A 15 14.09 14.11 30.00
N LEU A 16 15.38 13.82 29.76
CA LEU A 16 15.91 13.72 28.41
C LEU A 16 15.27 12.49 27.77
N THR A 17 14.22 12.69 26.97
CA THR A 17 13.70 11.63 26.10
C THR A 17 14.73 11.42 25.00
N SER A 18 15.51 10.34 25.08
CA SER A 18 16.39 9.94 23.98
C SER A 18 15.55 9.35 22.86
N ALA A 19 15.86 9.71 21.62
CA ALA A 19 15.29 9.03 20.48
C ALA A 19 15.56 7.51 20.55
N LEU A 20 14.66 6.70 19.98
CA LEU A 20 14.90 5.27 19.85
C LEU A 20 16.14 5.00 18.99
N PRO A 21 16.93 3.96 19.33
CA PRO A 21 18.09 3.58 18.53
C PRO A 21 17.68 3.29 17.08
N LYS A 22 18.42 3.80 16.10
CA LYS A 22 18.14 3.46 14.71
C LYS A 22 18.36 1.97 14.46
N ILE A 23 17.37 1.34 13.84
CA ILE A 23 17.50 -0.04 13.35
C ILE A 23 18.02 0.01 11.92
N THR A 24 19.05 -0.79 11.65
CA THR A 24 19.74 -0.83 10.35
C THR A 24 19.82 -2.26 9.84
N ARG A 25 19.73 -2.39 8.51
CA ARG A 25 19.97 -3.65 7.82
C ARG A 25 21.48 -3.86 7.62
N THR A 26 21.95 -5.07 7.82
CA THR A 26 23.28 -5.50 7.37
C THR A 26 23.14 -6.92 6.85
N GLY A 27 23.35 -7.11 5.54
CA GLY A 27 22.98 -8.34 4.85
C GLY A 27 21.50 -8.67 5.05
N LYS A 28 21.21 -9.90 5.48
CA LYS A 28 19.85 -10.39 5.74
C LYS A 28 19.35 -10.20 7.17
N TYR A 29 20.04 -9.38 7.96
CA TYR A 29 19.76 -9.23 9.39
C TYR A 29 19.56 -7.77 9.78
N LEU A 30 18.75 -7.56 10.82
CA LEU A 30 18.52 -6.26 11.43
C LEU A 30 19.35 -6.11 12.70
N TYR A 31 19.87 -4.89 12.91
CA TYR A 31 20.70 -4.56 14.06
C TYR A 31 20.36 -3.17 14.60
N ASP A 32 20.41 -3.03 15.92
CA ASP A 32 20.40 -1.73 16.58
C ASP A 32 21.78 -1.02 16.48
N GLU A 33 21.86 0.18 17.05
CA GLU A 33 23.10 0.99 17.08
C GLU A 33 24.22 0.36 17.92
N SER A 34 23.88 -0.51 18.88
CA SER A 34 24.87 -1.26 19.67
C SER A 34 25.50 -2.42 18.89
N GLY A 35 24.93 -2.77 17.73
CA GLY A 35 25.32 -3.93 16.93
C GLY A 35 24.64 -5.23 17.39
N SER A 36 23.65 -5.16 18.27
CA SER A 36 22.85 -6.31 18.69
C SER A 36 21.75 -6.60 17.66
N ARG A 37 21.44 -7.88 17.47
CA ARG A 37 20.36 -8.33 16.59
C ARG A 37 19.04 -7.71 17.02
N PHE A 38 18.36 -7.07 16.07
CA PHE A 38 16.99 -6.65 16.23
C PHE A 38 16.06 -7.71 15.62
N TYR A 39 15.07 -8.13 16.39
CA TYR A 39 13.99 -9.00 15.93
C TYR A 39 12.67 -8.25 16.04
N ILE A 40 11.89 -8.26 14.97
CA ILE A 40 10.53 -7.72 14.95
C ILE A 40 9.68 -8.63 15.84
N LYS A 41 9.22 -8.12 16.98
CA LYS A 41 8.23 -8.76 17.83
C LYS A 41 6.98 -7.88 17.78
N GLY A 42 6.18 -8.11 16.75
CA GLY A 42 5.14 -7.19 16.33
C GLY A 42 3.72 -7.67 16.53
N VAL A 43 2.77 -6.74 16.40
CA VAL A 43 1.34 -7.05 16.26
C VAL A 43 0.72 -6.14 15.19
N ALA A 44 -0.18 -6.69 14.38
CA ALA A 44 -0.97 -5.92 13.42
C ALA A 44 -1.95 -5.00 14.18
N TYR A 45 -1.83 -3.69 13.97
CA TYR A 45 -2.51 -2.65 14.74
C TYR A 45 -3.33 -1.74 13.81
N GLN A 46 -4.39 -2.30 13.23
CA GLN A 46 -5.28 -1.60 12.32
C GLN A 46 -6.73 -2.02 12.58
N PRO A 47 -7.61 -1.11 12.99
CA PRO A 47 -9.04 -1.36 13.02
C PRO A 47 -9.53 -1.64 11.59
N GLN A 48 -10.36 -2.67 11.43
CA GLN A 48 -10.88 -3.05 10.12
C GLN A 48 -11.73 -1.93 9.52
N GLY A 49 -11.47 -1.58 8.27
CA GLY A 49 -12.35 -0.71 7.48
C GLY A 49 -13.56 -1.46 6.91
N GLU A 50 -14.39 -0.77 6.15
CA GLU A 50 -15.49 -1.41 5.42
C GLU A 50 -14.94 -2.30 4.31
N ALA A 51 -15.41 -3.54 4.21
CA ALA A 51 -15.07 -4.42 3.10
C ALA A 51 -15.83 -4.02 1.83
N ALA A 52 -15.13 -3.95 0.70
CA ALA A 52 -15.74 -3.80 -0.61
C ALA A 52 -16.49 -5.09 -1.00
N ALA A 53 -17.49 -4.95 -1.87
CA ALA A 53 -18.16 -6.11 -2.46
C ALA A 53 -17.18 -6.87 -3.36
N GLU A 54 -17.24 -8.21 -3.28
CA GLU A 54 -16.49 -9.07 -4.19
C GLU A 54 -16.91 -8.82 -5.65
N SER A 55 -15.95 -8.81 -6.55
CA SER A 55 -16.15 -8.66 -7.99
C SER A 55 -15.49 -9.81 -8.75
N GLU A 56 -15.95 -10.10 -9.97
CA GLU A 56 -15.32 -11.11 -10.83
C GLU A 56 -13.83 -10.82 -11.06
N ALA A 57 -13.46 -9.55 -11.22
CA ALA A 57 -12.08 -9.12 -11.36
C ALA A 57 -11.25 -9.40 -10.09
N ASN A 58 -11.81 -9.13 -8.90
CA ASN A 58 -11.16 -9.46 -7.63
C ASN A 58 -10.97 -10.98 -7.48
N ALA A 59 -12.03 -11.77 -7.73
CA ALA A 59 -11.98 -13.24 -7.70
C ALA A 59 -10.93 -13.82 -8.65
N ALA A 60 -10.81 -13.29 -9.86
CA ALA A 60 -9.81 -13.72 -10.85
C ALA A 60 -8.36 -13.41 -10.44
N ASN A 61 -8.16 -12.48 -9.50
CA ASN A 61 -6.85 -12.00 -9.06
C ASN A 61 -6.55 -12.32 -7.59
N GLY A 62 -7.07 -13.43 -7.08
CA GLY A 62 -6.77 -13.94 -5.73
C GLY A 62 -7.96 -13.91 -4.77
N GLY A 63 -9.03 -13.18 -5.08
CA GLY A 63 -10.31 -13.25 -4.37
C GLY A 63 -10.29 -12.78 -2.91
N PHE A 64 -9.27 -12.02 -2.50
CA PHE A 64 -9.21 -11.49 -1.15
C PHE A 64 -10.19 -10.31 -0.98
N PRO A 65 -10.99 -10.28 0.10
CA PRO A 65 -11.81 -9.13 0.43
C PRO A 65 -10.94 -7.89 0.64
N GLU A 66 -11.12 -6.88 -0.22
CA GLU A 66 -10.39 -5.62 -0.13
C GLU A 66 -11.22 -4.58 0.63
N PRO A 67 -10.62 -3.79 1.55
CA PRO A 67 -11.33 -2.69 2.15
C PRO A 67 -11.65 -1.57 1.13
N SER A 68 -12.81 -0.94 1.27
CA SER A 68 -13.19 0.29 0.56
C SER A 68 -12.87 1.57 1.35
N SER A 69 -12.60 1.42 2.65
CA SER A 69 -12.27 2.51 3.57
C SER A 69 -11.27 2.03 4.64
N PHE A 70 -10.76 2.95 5.46
CA PHE A 70 -9.88 2.63 6.57
C PHE A 70 -10.08 3.58 7.75
N HIS A 71 -9.64 3.14 8.92
CA HIS A 71 -9.55 3.96 10.13
C HIS A 71 -8.09 4.19 10.49
N ASP A 72 -7.63 5.44 10.57
CA ASP A 72 -6.26 5.74 10.99
C ASP A 72 -6.07 5.53 12.51
N PRO A 73 -5.34 4.49 12.95
CA PRO A 73 -5.19 4.20 14.37
C PRO A 73 -4.15 5.08 15.08
N LEU A 74 -3.33 5.82 14.31
CA LEU A 74 -2.24 6.67 14.79
C LEU A 74 -2.66 8.15 14.90
N SER A 75 -3.84 8.51 14.40
CA SER A 75 -4.37 9.88 14.43
C SER A 75 -5.10 10.26 15.74
N SER A 76 -5.31 9.29 16.65
CA SER A 76 -6.08 9.49 17.89
C SER A 76 -5.22 9.21 19.12
N PRO A 77 -4.71 10.26 19.80
CA PRO A 77 -3.86 10.11 20.98
C PRO A 77 -4.54 9.31 22.10
N GLN A 78 -5.86 9.45 22.25
CA GLN A 78 -6.65 8.72 23.23
C GLN A 78 -6.65 7.21 22.93
N ASN A 79 -6.77 6.80 21.66
CA ASN A 79 -6.73 5.39 21.28
C ASN A 79 -5.35 4.79 21.53
N CYS A 80 -4.28 5.47 21.09
CA CYS A 80 -2.90 5.00 21.32
C CYS A 80 -2.57 4.88 22.82
N THR A 81 -3.02 5.85 23.63
CA THR A 81 -2.84 5.82 25.09
C THR A 81 -3.64 4.70 25.75
N ARG A 82 -4.88 4.46 25.30
CA ARG A 82 -5.73 3.37 25.79
C ARG A 82 -5.11 2.00 25.50
N ASP A 83 -4.54 1.82 24.32
CA ASP A 83 -4.04 0.53 23.85
C ASP A 83 -2.60 0.23 24.32
N LEU A 84 -1.80 1.26 24.65
CA LEU A 84 -0.42 1.11 25.10
C LEU A 84 -0.21 0.11 26.26
N PRO A 85 -1.02 0.09 27.35
CA PRO A 85 -0.85 -0.89 28.42
C PRO A 85 -0.89 -2.33 27.93
N TYR A 86 -1.70 -2.62 26.91
CA TYR A 86 -1.87 -3.94 26.34
C TYR A 86 -0.74 -4.29 25.36
N LEU A 87 -0.27 -3.33 24.55
CA LEU A 87 0.94 -3.52 23.75
C LEU A 87 2.16 -3.83 24.65
N LYS A 88 2.29 -3.13 25.78
CA LYS A 88 3.31 -3.42 26.79
C LYS A 88 3.13 -4.80 27.43
N GLN A 89 1.89 -5.22 27.69
CA GLN A 89 1.60 -6.54 28.23
C GLN A 89 1.95 -7.67 27.24
N LEU A 90 1.73 -7.46 25.93
CA LEU A 90 2.22 -8.37 24.89
C LEU A 90 3.76 -8.42 24.83
N GLY A 91 4.44 -7.36 25.28
CA GLY A 91 5.89 -7.23 25.19
C GLY A 91 6.37 -6.97 23.76
N VAL A 92 5.51 -6.40 22.90
CA VAL A 92 5.86 -6.06 21.52
C VAL A 92 6.84 -4.89 21.48
N ASN A 93 7.74 -4.91 20.50
CA ASN A 93 8.61 -3.79 20.17
C ASN A 93 8.22 -3.12 18.86
N SER A 94 7.20 -3.62 18.16
CA SER A 94 6.79 -3.11 16.86
C SER A 94 5.27 -3.22 16.68
N VAL A 95 4.70 -2.34 15.88
CA VAL A 95 3.35 -2.48 15.32
C VAL A 95 3.42 -2.39 13.80
N ARG A 96 2.55 -3.14 13.10
CA ARG A 96 2.30 -2.94 11.67
C ARG A 96 0.98 -2.22 11.47
N VAL A 97 1.00 -1.11 10.74
CA VAL A 97 -0.16 -0.27 10.45
C VAL A 97 -0.32 -0.22 8.94
N TYR A 98 -1.52 -0.53 8.45
CA TYR A 98 -1.78 -0.78 7.03
C TYR A 98 -2.26 0.46 6.29
N SER A 99 -2.86 1.43 7.01
CA SER A 99 -3.40 2.65 6.40
C SER A 99 -3.48 3.79 7.41
N VAL A 100 -3.03 4.96 6.99
CA VAL A 100 -3.07 6.21 7.75
C VAL A 100 -3.57 7.34 6.87
N ASN A 101 -4.17 8.35 7.46
CA ASN A 101 -4.49 9.58 6.75
C ASN A 101 -3.34 10.58 6.97
N SER A 102 -2.48 10.71 5.95
CA SER A 102 -1.29 11.56 5.97
C SER A 102 -1.56 13.06 6.16
N SER A 103 -2.82 13.50 6.06
CA SER A 103 -3.22 14.89 6.35
C SER A 103 -3.50 15.19 7.83
N LEU A 104 -3.57 14.16 8.68
CA LEU A 104 -3.80 14.31 10.12
C LEU A 104 -2.49 14.45 10.89
N ASN A 105 -2.58 14.84 12.17
CA ASN A 105 -1.43 14.88 13.07
C ASN A 105 -1.29 13.54 13.80
N HIS A 106 -0.06 13.02 13.88
CA HIS A 106 0.26 11.74 14.53
C HIS A 106 1.26 11.89 15.68
N ASP A 107 1.64 13.12 16.03
CA ASP A 107 2.77 13.42 16.93
C ASP A 107 2.63 12.73 18.29
N GLU A 108 1.46 12.86 18.92
CA GLU A 108 1.24 12.31 20.28
C GLU A 108 1.22 10.78 20.29
N CYS A 109 0.64 10.13 19.28
CA CYS A 109 0.65 8.66 19.16
C CYS A 109 2.05 8.13 18.89
N MET A 110 2.75 8.72 17.91
CA MET A 110 4.11 8.31 17.56
C MET A 110 5.07 8.52 18.73
N LYS A 111 4.93 9.65 19.44
CA LYS A 111 5.65 9.88 20.69
C LYS A 111 5.31 8.85 21.76
N THR A 112 4.04 8.50 21.95
CA THR A 112 3.61 7.50 22.93
C THR A 112 4.26 6.14 22.67
N PHE A 113 4.37 5.73 21.41
CA PHE A 113 5.04 4.49 21.01
C PHE A 113 6.56 4.60 21.13
N SER A 114 7.16 5.69 20.66
CA SER A 114 8.60 5.94 20.76
C SER A 114 9.08 5.93 22.23
N ASP A 115 8.40 6.66 23.12
CA ASP A 115 8.71 6.70 24.57
C ASP A 115 8.61 5.32 25.25
N ASN A 116 8.00 4.32 24.58
CA ASN A 116 7.83 2.97 25.09
C ASN A 116 8.56 1.90 24.24
N GLY A 117 9.48 2.29 23.35
CA GLY A 117 10.29 1.34 22.59
C GLY A 117 9.54 0.59 21.50
N ILE A 118 8.44 1.16 20.99
CA ILE A 118 7.61 0.55 19.95
C ILE A 118 7.88 1.25 18.61
N TYR A 119 8.42 0.48 17.67
CA TYR A 119 8.60 0.90 16.28
C TYR A 119 7.32 0.69 15.45
N VAL A 120 7.24 1.38 14.32
CA VAL A 120 6.13 1.27 13.37
C VAL A 120 6.66 0.81 12.01
N LEU A 121 6.09 -0.29 11.51
CA LEU A 121 6.09 -0.65 10.09
C LEU A 121 4.81 -0.08 9.48
N LEU A 122 4.95 0.84 8.54
CA LEU A 122 3.81 1.57 7.96
C LEU A 122 3.67 1.23 6.48
N ASP A 123 2.56 0.61 6.10
CA ASP A 123 2.19 0.50 4.70
C ASP A 123 1.82 1.91 4.16
N VAL A 124 2.42 2.30 3.04
CA VAL A 124 2.18 3.62 2.40
C VAL A 124 1.08 3.58 1.36
N SER A 125 0.59 2.37 1.05
CA SER A 125 -0.57 2.19 0.18
C SER A 125 -1.87 2.45 0.93
N LEU A 126 -2.84 3.03 0.23
CA LEU A 126 -4.21 3.17 0.73
C LEU A 126 -5.18 2.25 -0.02
N PRO A 127 -6.25 1.77 0.65
CA PRO A 127 -7.36 1.10 0.00
C PRO A 127 -7.98 1.96 -1.10
N LEU A 128 -8.70 1.31 -2.01
CA LEU A 128 -9.45 1.91 -3.13
C LEU A 128 -8.62 2.56 -4.24
N ASN A 129 -7.73 3.52 -3.95
CA ASN A 129 -7.06 4.32 -4.99
C ASN A 129 -5.58 4.65 -4.73
N GLY A 130 -5.00 4.14 -3.64
CA GLY A 130 -3.61 4.38 -3.25
C GLY A 130 -2.74 3.13 -3.32
N SER A 131 -3.08 2.13 -4.14
CA SER A 131 -2.34 0.88 -4.25
C SER A 131 -2.08 0.48 -5.70
N ILE A 132 -1.05 -0.33 -5.92
CA ILE A 132 -0.82 -0.97 -7.22
C ILE A 132 -1.94 -2.00 -7.41
N ASP A 133 -2.79 -1.79 -8.42
CA ASP A 133 -3.86 -2.71 -8.77
C ASP A 133 -3.28 -4.00 -9.38
N ARG A 134 -3.44 -5.12 -8.68
CA ARG A 134 -2.96 -6.42 -9.15
C ARG A 134 -3.54 -6.87 -10.49
N SER A 135 -4.75 -6.42 -10.83
CA SER A 135 -5.45 -6.80 -12.06
C SER A 135 -5.02 -5.95 -13.27
N SER A 136 -4.53 -4.74 -13.02
CA SER A 136 -4.09 -3.79 -14.03
C SER A 136 -2.93 -2.93 -13.46
N PRO A 137 -1.75 -3.53 -13.26
CA PRO A 137 -0.69 -2.91 -12.47
C PRO A 137 -0.10 -1.71 -13.19
N SER A 138 0.12 -0.64 -12.42
CA SER A 138 0.78 0.59 -12.86
C SER A 138 1.58 1.18 -11.71
N TRP A 139 2.68 1.84 -12.06
CA TRP A 139 3.41 2.72 -11.15
C TRP A 139 3.31 4.12 -11.73
N SER A 140 2.46 4.94 -11.14
CA SER A 140 1.97 6.18 -11.72
C SER A 140 2.15 7.38 -10.80
N THR A 141 2.03 8.59 -11.34
CA THR A 141 2.31 9.80 -10.58
C THR A 141 1.38 9.97 -9.37
N ASN A 142 0.11 9.58 -9.46
CA ASN A 142 -0.80 9.59 -8.30
C ASN A 142 -0.35 8.63 -7.19
N LEU A 143 0.18 7.44 -7.53
CA LEU A 143 0.66 6.48 -6.53
C LEU A 143 1.98 6.96 -5.90
N LEU A 144 2.91 7.46 -6.72
CA LEU A 144 4.17 8.04 -6.21
C LEU A 144 3.89 9.23 -5.28
N ASN A 145 2.96 10.12 -5.65
CA ASN A 145 2.59 11.27 -4.84
C ASN A 145 1.92 10.84 -3.51
N GLU A 146 1.03 9.84 -3.53
CA GLU A 146 0.44 9.27 -2.33
C GLU A 146 1.52 8.74 -1.38
N TYR A 147 2.45 7.93 -1.91
CA TYR A 147 3.50 7.31 -1.10
C TYR A 147 4.43 8.37 -0.50
N ILE A 148 4.86 9.35 -1.30
CA ILE A 148 5.71 10.46 -0.82
C ILE A 148 4.98 11.30 0.22
N SER A 149 3.69 11.59 0.03
CA SER A 149 2.91 12.39 0.99
C SER A 149 2.81 11.69 2.35
N THR A 150 2.56 10.38 2.34
CA THR A 150 2.56 9.57 3.56
C THR A 150 3.96 9.48 4.18
N ILE A 151 5.01 9.29 3.40
CA ILE A 151 6.39 9.30 3.91
C ILE A 151 6.73 10.64 4.55
N ASP A 152 6.36 11.77 3.95
CA ASP A 152 6.67 13.10 4.47
C ASP A 152 5.98 13.39 5.81
N ALA A 153 4.77 12.86 6.00
CA ALA A 153 4.05 12.96 7.27
C ALA A 153 4.72 12.15 8.41
N PHE A 154 5.46 11.08 8.09
CA PHE A 154 5.96 10.13 9.09
C PHE A 154 7.49 10.04 9.23
N ARG A 155 8.27 10.43 8.22
CA ARG A 155 9.73 10.21 8.16
C ARG A 155 10.53 10.87 9.29
N ASN A 156 9.95 11.85 9.98
CA ASN A 156 10.59 12.56 11.07
C ASN A 156 10.39 11.88 12.44
N TYR A 157 9.52 10.87 12.54
CA TYR A 157 9.40 10.07 13.76
C TYR A 157 10.54 9.04 13.83
N ASP A 158 11.25 9.02 14.96
CA ASP A 158 12.43 8.20 15.19
C ASP A 158 12.12 6.69 15.27
N ASN A 159 10.87 6.36 15.55
CA ASN A 159 10.38 5.00 15.67
C ASN A 159 9.75 4.46 14.37
N ILE A 160 9.88 5.11 13.21
CA ILE A 160 9.60 4.46 11.93
C ILE A 160 10.70 3.43 11.63
N LEU A 161 10.36 2.15 11.67
CA LEU A 161 11.25 1.07 11.24
C LEU A 161 11.35 1.00 9.72
N GLY A 162 10.21 1.12 9.04
CA GLY A 162 10.18 1.05 7.59
C GLY A 162 8.81 1.36 7.00
N PHE A 163 8.83 1.66 5.70
CA PHE A 163 7.66 1.90 4.86
C PHE A 163 7.43 0.70 3.95
N ASN A 164 6.26 0.07 4.05
CA ASN A 164 5.89 -1.06 3.21
C ASN A 164 5.17 -0.53 1.95
N ILE A 165 5.76 -0.77 0.77
CA ILE A 165 5.30 -0.22 -0.53
C ILE A 165 4.27 -1.09 -1.24
N GLY A 166 3.84 -2.18 -0.61
CA GLY A 166 2.83 -3.08 -1.16
C GLY A 166 2.60 -4.28 -0.25
N ASN A 167 1.35 -4.70 -0.18
CA ASN A 167 0.91 -5.89 0.52
C ASN A 167 0.12 -6.77 -0.45
N GLU A 168 0.61 -7.97 -0.73
CA GLU A 168 -0.09 -8.96 -1.55
C GLU A 168 -0.61 -8.40 -2.88
N VAL A 169 0.22 -7.58 -3.53
CA VAL A 169 -0.03 -7.12 -4.90
C VAL A 169 0.09 -8.32 -5.84
N ILE A 170 1.12 -9.15 -5.64
CA ILE A 170 1.31 -10.41 -6.34
C ILE A 170 0.82 -11.52 -5.44
N THR A 171 -0.20 -12.25 -5.87
CA THR A 171 -0.88 -13.31 -5.10
C THR A 171 -0.78 -14.69 -5.75
N GLN A 172 -0.49 -14.74 -7.05
CA GLN A 172 -0.49 -15.97 -7.83
C GLN A 172 0.44 -15.83 -9.02
N VAL A 173 0.83 -16.95 -9.63
CA VAL A 173 1.73 -16.96 -10.80
C VAL A 173 1.25 -16.04 -11.92
N SER A 174 -0.06 -16.07 -12.21
CA SER A 174 -0.65 -15.31 -13.32
C SER A 174 -0.65 -13.79 -13.13
N ASN A 175 -0.41 -13.28 -11.91
CA ASN A 175 -0.27 -11.84 -11.66
C ASN A 175 1.17 -11.41 -11.27
N THR A 176 2.17 -12.28 -11.50
CA THR A 176 3.59 -11.92 -11.30
C THR A 176 4.06 -10.80 -12.25
N ASN A 177 3.32 -10.50 -13.32
CA ASN A 177 3.53 -9.32 -14.17
C ASN A 177 3.38 -7.98 -13.41
N ALA A 178 2.85 -7.96 -12.18
CA ALA A 178 2.84 -6.77 -11.33
C ALA A 178 4.18 -6.52 -10.60
N ALA A 179 5.06 -7.52 -10.50
CA ALA A 179 6.32 -7.43 -9.77
C ALA A 179 7.28 -6.31 -10.26
N PRO A 180 7.41 -6.02 -11.57
CA PRO A 180 8.24 -4.90 -12.03
C PRO A 180 7.76 -3.53 -11.52
N TYR A 181 6.45 -3.35 -11.32
CA TYR A 181 5.89 -2.11 -10.79
C TYR A 181 6.17 -1.96 -9.30
N VAL A 182 6.03 -3.05 -8.52
CA VAL A 182 6.43 -3.08 -7.10
C VAL A 182 7.92 -2.77 -6.96
N LYS A 183 8.75 -3.35 -7.83
CA LYS A 183 10.20 -3.13 -7.79
C LYS A 183 10.60 -1.72 -8.22
N ALA A 184 9.88 -1.10 -9.16
CA ALA A 184 10.06 0.32 -9.48
C ALA A 184 9.64 1.23 -8.32
N ALA A 185 8.55 0.91 -7.61
CA ALA A 185 8.18 1.62 -6.39
C ALA A 185 9.30 1.51 -5.34
N ALA A 186 9.94 0.36 -5.18
CA ALA A 186 11.08 0.20 -4.27
C ALA A 186 12.24 1.13 -4.68
N ARG A 187 12.63 1.11 -5.96
CA ARG A 187 13.67 2.00 -6.51
C ARG A 187 13.40 3.47 -6.20
N ASP A 188 12.20 3.94 -6.54
CA ASP A 188 11.86 5.35 -6.48
C ASP A 188 11.69 5.84 -5.03
N ILE A 189 11.08 5.03 -4.16
CA ILE A 189 10.94 5.36 -2.74
C ILE A 189 12.28 5.32 -2.01
N LYS A 190 13.16 4.35 -2.31
CA LYS A 190 14.52 4.34 -1.73
C LYS A 190 15.33 5.55 -2.18
N ALA A 191 15.26 5.92 -3.45
CA ALA A 191 15.89 7.13 -3.96
C ALA A 191 15.36 8.39 -3.24
N TYR A 192 14.04 8.47 -3.04
CA TYR A 192 13.43 9.58 -2.31
C TYR A 192 13.90 9.65 -0.86
N LEU A 193 13.81 8.55 -0.10
CA LEU A 193 14.23 8.48 1.31
C LEU A 193 15.70 8.88 1.48
N LYS A 194 16.58 8.43 0.57
CA LYS A 194 17.99 8.84 0.54
C LYS A 194 18.16 10.34 0.32
N SER A 195 17.39 10.94 -0.59
CA SER A 195 17.46 12.38 -0.89
C SER A 195 17.06 13.26 0.30
N VAL A 196 16.23 12.73 1.20
CA VAL A 196 15.74 13.42 2.39
C VAL A 196 16.43 12.94 3.68
N SER A 197 17.53 12.19 3.54
CA SER A 197 18.34 11.66 4.65
C SER A 197 17.57 10.81 5.66
N SER A 198 16.52 10.13 5.22
CA SER A 198 15.79 9.15 6.04
C SER A 198 16.52 7.80 6.06
N SER A 199 16.52 7.15 7.22
CA SER A 199 17.06 5.79 7.41
C SER A 199 15.98 4.71 7.47
N ALA A 200 14.71 5.06 7.21
CA ALA A 200 13.61 4.10 7.18
C ALA A 200 13.86 3.03 6.09
N LEU A 201 13.58 1.78 6.42
CA LEU A 201 13.72 0.66 5.50
C LEU A 201 12.53 0.62 4.52
N VAL A 202 12.73 0.15 3.29
CA VAL A 202 11.64 -0.07 2.33
C VAL A 202 11.26 -1.55 2.28
N GLY A 203 10.01 -1.88 2.58
CA GLY A 203 9.52 -3.25 2.65
C GLY A 203 8.50 -3.61 1.57
N TYR A 204 8.35 -4.91 1.31
CA TYR A 204 7.20 -5.48 0.63
C TYR A 204 6.68 -6.67 1.45
N SER A 205 5.36 -6.83 1.56
CA SER A 205 4.72 -7.96 2.25
C SER A 205 4.05 -8.86 1.22
N ALA A 206 4.57 -10.08 1.08
CA ALA A 206 4.13 -11.07 0.11
C ALA A 206 3.10 -12.03 0.72
N THR A 207 2.20 -12.55 -0.12
CA THR A 207 1.37 -13.70 0.25
C THR A 207 2.23 -14.96 0.34
N ASP A 208 1.75 -15.93 1.09
CA ASP A 208 2.18 -17.31 0.95
C ASP A 208 1.54 -17.99 -0.28
N GLY A 209 2.12 -19.11 -0.70
CA GLY A 209 1.66 -19.89 -1.84
C GLY A 209 2.62 -21.03 -2.17
N ASP A 210 2.44 -21.64 -3.35
CA ASP A 210 3.32 -22.71 -3.82
C ASP A 210 4.79 -22.31 -3.77
N ALA A 211 5.66 -23.23 -3.33
CA ALA A 211 7.06 -22.94 -3.04
C ALA A 211 7.80 -22.29 -4.22
N ASP A 212 7.58 -22.76 -5.44
CA ASP A 212 8.24 -22.22 -6.63
C ASP A 212 7.83 -20.76 -6.90
N PHE A 213 6.54 -20.45 -6.76
CA PHE A 213 6.02 -19.08 -6.88
C PHE A 213 6.56 -18.19 -5.77
N ARG A 214 6.39 -18.60 -4.51
CA ARG A 214 6.83 -17.85 -3.32
C ARG A 214 8.31 -17.54 -3.36
N ASN A 215 9.14 -18.53 -3.67
CA ASN A 215 10.60 -18.36 -3.68
C ASN A 215 11.03 -17.50 -4.87
N SER A 216 10.45 -17.70 -6.07
CA SER A 216 10.81 -16.90 -7.25
C SER A 216 10.43 -15.42 -7.06
N LEU A 217 9.30 -15.13 -6.41
CA LEU A 217 8.90 -13.76 -6.08
C LEU A 217 9.86 -13.13 -5.06
N ALA A 218 10.24 -13.88 -4.02
CA ALA A 218 11.22 -13.44 -3.04
C ALA A 218 12.57 -13.12 -3.68
N GLU A 219 13.09 -14.00 -4.54
CA GLU A 219 14.31 -13.77 -5.31
C GLU A 219 14.19 -12.53 -6.19
N TYR A 220 13.07 -12.36 -6.91
CA TYR A 220 12.87 -11.22 -7.80
C TYR A 220 12.82 -9.87 -7.08
N LEU A 221 12.11 -9.77 -5.95
CA LEU A 221 12.00 -8.49 -5.23
C LEU A 221 13.25 -8.13 -4.42
N THR A 222 14.15 -9.09 -4.20
CA THR A 222 15.36 -8.93 -3.39
C THR A 222 16.67 -9.00 -4.19
N CYS A 223 16.60 -9.28 -5.49
CA CYS A 223 17.76 -9.25 -6.40
C CYS A 223 18.10 -7.85 -6.90
N GLY A 224 19.30 -7.70 -7.47
CA GLY A 224 19.81 -6.45 -8.01
C GLY A 224 20.54 -5.61 -6.96
N GLY A 225 20.83 -4.36 -7.32
CA GLY A 225 21.52 -3.43 -6.41
C GLY A 225 20.67 -3.05 -5.20
N ASP A 226 21.33 -2.58 -4.14
CA ASP A 226 20.65 -2.07 -2.94
C ASP A 226 19.74 -0.87 -3.23
N ASP A 227 19.92 -0.19 -4.36
CA ASP A 227 19.05 0.89 -4.81
C ASP A 227 17.70 0.42 -5.37
N ILE A 228 17.55 -0.87 -5.73
CA ILE A 228 16.33 -1.43 -6.35
C ILE A 228 15.74 -2.63 -5.62
N ALA A 229 16.52 -3.33 -4.80
CA ALA A 229 16.03 -4.41 -3.95
C ALA A 229 15.31 -3.83 -2.72
N VAL A 230 14.22 -4.47 -2.29
CA VAL A 230 13.58 -4.12 -1.01
C VAL A 230 14.54 -4.38 0.16
N ASP A 231 14.47 -3.59 1.22
CA ASP A 231 15.26 -3.81 2.44
C ASP A 231 14.66 -4.90 3.34
N LEU A 232 13.32 -4.97 3.36
CA LEU A 232 12.53 -5.93 4.11
C LEU A 232 11.65 -6.75 3.17
N TYR A 233 11.76 -8.08 3.25
CA TYR A 233 10.83 -8.99 2.59
C TYR A 233 9.94 -9.67 3.63
N GLY A 234 8.70 -9.24 3.69
CA GLY A 234 7.66 -9.82 4.55
C GLY A 234 7.00 -11.01 3.86
N LEU A 235 6.74 -12.09 4.62
CA LEU A 235 5.85 -13.17 4.21
C LEU A 235 4.65 -13.21 5.16
N ASN A 236 3.44 -13.03 4.64
CA ASN A 236 2.20 -13.31 5.36
C ASN A 236 2.01 -14.84 5.36
N ASN A 237 2.32 -15.51 6.48
CA ASN A 237 2.32 -16.97 6.54
C ASN A 237 1.43 -17.52 7.65
N TYR A 238 0.50 -18.38 7.27
CA TYR A 238 -0.48 -18.99 8.17
C TYR A 238 -0.40 -20.52 8.17
N GLU A 239 0.70 -21.13 7.70
CA GLU A 239 0.81 -22.60 7.61
C GLU A 239 0.91 -23.28 9.01
N TRP A 240 1.40 -22.57 10.03
CA TRP A 240 1.48 -23.10 11.39
C TRP A 240 0.15 -22.93 12.14
N CYS A 241 -0.61 -24.01 12.26
CA CYS A 241 -1.90 -24.04 12.96
C CYS A 241 -1.84 -24.93 14.22
N GLY A 242 -2.33 -24.42 15.36
CA GLY A 242 -2.47 -25.18 16.60
C GLY A 242 -1.12 -25.59 17.21
N ASP A 243 -1.07 -26.77 17.83
CA ASP A 243 0.16 -27.34 18.39
C ASP A 243 1.01 -28.03 17.31
N SER A 244 1.56 -27.24 16.39
CA SER A 244 2.40 -27.74 15.30
C SER A 244 3.89 -27.75 15.66
N SER A 245 4.73 -28.09 14.70
CA SER A 245 6.19 -28.08 14.81
C SER A 245 6.84 -27.56 13.53
N TYR A 246 8.13 -27.25 13.58
CA TYR A 246 8.91 -26.78 12.43
C TYR A 246 8.73 -27.62 11.15
N ASN A 247 8.63 -28.95 11.28
CA ASN A 247 8.44 -29.83 10.13
C ASN A 247 6.96 -30.04 9.79
N ALA A 248 6.09 -30.16 10.79
CA ALA A 248 4.67 -30.44 10.56
C ALA A 248 3.91 -29.24 9.98
N SER A 249 4.39 -28.02 10.26
CA SER A 249 3.84 -26.76 9.73
C SER A 249 4.31 -26.42 8.33
N GLY A 250 5.25 -27.16 7.73
CA GLY A 250 5.87 -26.77 6.45
C GLY A 250 6.94 -25.66 6.56
N TRP A 251 7.15 -25.07 7.74
CA TRP A 251 8.15 -24.02 7.94
C TRP A 251 9.58 -24.46 7.61
N ASN A 252 9.88 -25.75 7.65
CA ASN A 252 11.16 -26.28 7.15
C ASN A 252 11.40 -26.03 5.66
N ALA A 253 10.35 -26.11 4.84
CA ALA A 253 10.44 -25.80 3.42
C ALA A 253 10.54 -24.28 3.18
N ILE A 254 9.80 -23.49 3.95
CA ILE A 254 9.87 -22.01 3.89
C ILE A 254 11.27 -21.51 4.26
N VAL A 255 11.81 -21.96 5.40
CA VAL A 255 13.17 -21.58 5.86
C VAL A 255 14.22 -21.99 4.83
N SER A 256 14.12 -23.20 4.27
CA SER A 256 15.05 -23.64 3.23
C SER A 256 14.94 -22.79 1.95
N GLY A 257 13.73 -22.41 1.54
CA GLY A 257 13.51 -21.61 0.33
C GLY A 257 13.97 -20.16 0.46
N MET A 258 13.98 -19.62 1.68
CA MET A 258 14.39 -18.24 1.95
C MET A 258 15.82 -18.10 2.47
N GLN A 259 16.54 -19.21 2.67
CA GLN A 259 17.86 -19.22 3.30
C GLN A 259 18.89 -18.33 2.59
N ASP A 260 18.75 -18.14 1.28
CA ASP A 260 19.72 -17.43 0.42
C ASP A 260 19.29 -15.99 0.07
N ILE A 261 18.12 -15.54 0.54
CA ILE A 261 17.63 -14.17 0.33
C ILE A 261 18.62 -13.16 0.92
N PRO A 262 19.10 -12.15 0.15
CA PRO A 262 20.20 -11.27 0.58
C PRO A 262 19.75 -10.11 1.48
N VAL A 263 18.45 -9.97 1.72
CA VAL A 263 17.83 -8.88 2.50
C VAL A 263 17.11 -9.45 3.73
N ALA A 264 16.72 -8.59 4.68
CA ALA A 264 16.11 -9.07 5.90
C ALA A 264 14.69 -9.58 5.63
N THR A 265 14.43 -10.84 5.97
CA THR A 265 13.07 -11.41 5.89
C THR A 265 12.40 -11.39 7.26
N TYR A 266 11.07 -11.35 7.28
CA TYR A 266 10.27 -11.48 8.50
C TYR A 266 8.89 -12.05 8.17
N MET A 267 8.20 -12.64 9.15
CA MET A 267 6.79 -13.02 8.96
C MET A 267 5.95 -11.74 9.11
N SER A 268 5.55 -11.13 7.99
CA SER A 268 4.80 -9.86 8.00
C SER A 268 3.40 -10.01 8.56
N GLU A 269 2.89 -11.23 8.57
CA GLU A 269 1.73 -11.69 9.34
C GLU A 269 1.91 -13.17 9.69
N TYR A 270 1.42 -13.58 10.86
CA TYR A 270 1.23 -14.99 11.21
C TYR A 270 0.15 -15.15 12.31
N GLY A 271 -0.31 -16.39 12.51
CA GLY A 271 -1.20 -16.77 13.61
C GLY A 271 -2.48 -17.46 13.17
N CYS A 272 -2.36 -18.60 12.50
CA CYS A 272 -3.47 -19.37 11.91
C CYS A 272 -4.65 -19.61 12.87
N ILE A 273 -5.87 -19.33 12.42
CA ILE A 273 -7.11 -19.55 13.20
C ILE A 273 -7.79 -20.91 12.97
N PHE A 274 -7.34 -21.72 12.00
CA PHE A 274 -8.03 -22.96 11.61
C PHE A 274 -7.84 -24.14 12.57
N SER A 275 -7.03 -24.00 13.61
CA SER A 275 -6.93 -24.97 14.71
C SER A 275 -7.03 -24.27 16.06
N PRO A 276 -8.25 -23.87 16.48
CA PRO A 276 -8.46 -23.17 17.73
C PRO A 276 -8.36 -24.10 18.96
N PRO A 277 -7.95 -23.59 20.14
CA PRO A 277 -7.48 -22.23 20.36
C PRO A 277 -6.09 -22.01 19.74
N ARG A 278 -5.79 -20.78 19.27
CA ARG A 278 -4.45 -20.43 18.81
C ARG A 278 -3.47 -20.52 19.99
N LEU A 279 -2.51 -21.43 19.90
CA LEU A 279 -1.55 -21.69 20.98
C LEU A 279 -0.28 -20.84 20.88
N TRP A 280 -0.05 -20.22 19.71
CA TRP A 280 1.10 -19.39 19.40
C TRP A 280 2.45 -20.12 19.57
N THR A 281 2.48 -21.44 19.36
CA THR A 281 3.71 -22.24 19.51
C THR A 281 4.75 -21.93 18.43
N GLU A 282 4.31 -21.37 17.30
CA GLU A 282 5.17 -20.82 16.25
C GLU A 282 6.07 -19.68 16.74
N VAL A 283 5.69 -18.95 17.79
CA VAL A 283 6.50 -17.88 18.37
C VAL A 283 7.83 -18.45 18.88
N ALA A 284 7.81 -19.59 19.57
CA ALA A 284 9.03 -20.21 20.07
C ALA A 284 9.98 -20.57 18.92
N ALA A 285 9.44 -21.06 17.80
CA ALA A 285 10.21 -21.38 16.60
C ALA A 285 10.75 -20.11 15.93
N LEU A 286 9.91 -19.10 15.71
CA LEU A 286 10.23 -17.86 15.00
C LEU A 286 11.43 -17.10 15.61
N PHE A 287 11.54 -17.13 16.94
CA PHE A 287 12.62 -16.47 17.68
C PHE A 287 13.77 -17.42 18.05
N SER A 288 13.84 -18.61 17.46
CA SER A 288 14.93 -19.58 17.70
C SER A 288 15.51 -20.15 16.39
N THR A 289 16.76 -20.59 16.43
CA THR A 289 17.37 -21.34 15.33
C THR A 289 16.60 -22.65 15.10
N PRO A 290 16.31 -23.06 13.85
CA PRO A 290 16.83 -22.49 12.60
C PRO A 290 16.02 -21.33 11.99
N VAL A 291 14.81 -21.04 12.48
CA VAL A 291 13.96 -20.01 11.84
C VAL A 291 14.57 -18.62 11.98
N SER A 292 15.14 -18.29 13.15
CA SER A 292 15.78 -16.99 13.41
C SER A 292 17.07 -16.73 12.61
N ASP A 293 17.63 -17.77 11.98
CA ASP A 293 18.79 -17.66 11.09
C ASP A 293 18.40 -17.09 9.73
N VAL A 294 17.11 -17.15 9.38
CA VAL A 294 16.53 -16.65 8.13
C VAL A 294 15.64 -15.44 8.42
N PHE A 295 14.67 -15.58 9.32
CA PHE A 295 13.68 -14.55 9.64
C PHE A 295 14.09 -13.70 10.83
N SER A 296 13.93 -12.39 10.71
CA SER A 296 14.16 -11.40 11.77
C SER A 296 12.89 -11.16 12.60
N GLY A 297 12.18 -12.22 12.97
CA GLY A 297 10.93 -12.16 13.75
C GLY A 297 9.67 -12.04 12.88
N GLY A 298 8.62 -11.43 13.42
CA GLY A 298 7.35 -11.27 12.72
C GLY A 298 6.29 -10.49 13.48
N VAL A 299 5.11 -10.40 12.86
CA VAL A 299 3.96 -9.63 13.32
C VAL A 299 2.75 -10.55 13.50
N ALA A 300 2.26 -10.69 14.73
CA ALA A 300 1.05 -11.47 15.00
C ALA A 300 -0.20 -10.78 14.46
N PHE A 301 -1.05 -11.51 13.74
CA PHE A 301 -2.31 -10.99 13.19
C PHE A 301 -3.51 -11.46 14.05
N SER A 302 -4.30 -10.60 14.69
CA SER A 302 -4.22 -9.14 14.78
C SER A 302 -4.66 -8.64 16.16
N TYR A 303 -4.36 -7.38 16.48
CA TYR A 303 -4.79 -6.76 17.74
C TYR A 303 -6.32 -6.57 17.76
N PHE A 304 -6.85 -5.83 16.79
CA PHE A 304 -8.29 -5.53 16.67
C PHE A 304 -9.08 -6.67 16.01
N PRO A 305 -10.37 -6.83 16.33
CA PRO A 305 -11.25 -7.80 15.67
C PRO A 305 -11.37 -7.55 14.17
N THR A 306 -11.48 -8.64 13.42
CA THR A 306 -11.76 -8.64 11.99
C THR A 306 -12.98 -9.51 11.69
N SER A 307 -13.63 -9.28 10.56
CA SER A 307 -14.84 -10.00 10.13
C SER A 307 -14.63 -11.50 9.89
N ASP A 308 -13.40 -11.91 9.58
CA ASP A 308 -12.98 -13.29 9.32
C ASP A 308 -12.51 -14.04 10.60
N GLY A 309 -12.63 -13.42 11.77
CA GLY A 309 -12.47 -14.09 13.07
C GLY A 309 -11.08 -13.95 13.71
N TYR A 310 -10.21 -13.06 13.20
CA TYR A 310 -9.02 -12.62 13.93
C TYR A 310 -9.37 -11.52 14.95
N GLY A 311 -8.34 -11.07 15.66
CA GLY A 311 -8.42 -10.10 16.73
C GLY A 311 -8.27 -10.72 18.11
N MET A 312 -7.61 -10.00 19.00
CA MET A 312 -7.30 -10.45 20.35
C MET A 312 -7.91 -9.55 21.43
N VAL A 313 -8.42 -8.39 21.06
CA VAL A 313 -9.07 -7.47 22.00
C VAL A 313 -10.45 -7.04 21.51
N THR A 314 -11.34 -6.68 22.42
CA THR A 314 -12.60 -6.02 22.13
C THR A 314 -12.61 -4.64 22.76
N ILE A 315 -12.95 -3.62 21.97
CA ILE A 315 -13.13 -2.24 22.44
C ILE A 315 -14.60 -2.03 22.80
N SER A 316 -14.87 -1.44 23.97
CA SER A 316 -16.22 -1.08 24.38
C SER A 316 -16.85 -0.06 23.42
N SER A 317 -18.18 -0.01 23.38
CA SER A 317 -18.92 0.89 22.47
C SER A 317 -18.63 2.39 22.70
N ASP A 318 -18.21 2.77 23.90
CA ASP A 318 -17.79 4.13 24.23
C ASP A 318 -16.31 4.42 23.90
N GLY A 319 -15.58 3.43 23.38
CA GLY A 319 -14.18 3.54 22.97
C GLY A 319 -13.17 3.53 24.13
N ASN A 320 -13.60 3.39 25.38
CA ASN A 320 -12.71 3.65 26.54
C ASN A 320 -12.08 2.40 27.15
N THR A 321 -12.70 1.23 27.00
CA THR A 321 -12.30 0.00 27.69
C THR A 321 -11.87 -1.06 26.69
N VAL A 322 -10.74 -1.69 26.96
CA VAL A 322 -10.21 -2.83 26.19
C VAL A 322 -10.43 -4.10 27.02
N THR A 323 -11.07 -5.10 26.42
CA THR A 323 -11.17 -6.46 26.98
C THR A 323 -10.27 -7.39 26.18
N THR A 324 -9.31 -8.04 26.84
CA THR A 324 -8.42 -9.02 26.20
C THR A 324 -9.06 -10.41 26.19
N SER A 325 -8.85 -11.17 25.11
CA SER A 325 -9.26 -12.58 25.04
C SER A 325 -8.23 -13.53 25.67
N ASP A 326 -8.58 -14.81 25.82
CA ASP A 326 -7.58 -15.84 26.21
C ASP A 326 -6.47 -15.99 25.17
N ASP A 327 -6.75 -15.60 23.92
CA ASP A 327 -5.80 -15.62 22.83
C ASP A 327 -4.68 -14.60 23.02
N PHE A 328 -5.07 -13.38 23.42
CA PHE A 328 -4.14 -12.35 23.84
C PHE A 328 -3.21 -12.85 24.96
N ASN A 329 -3.78 -13.52 25.96
CA ASN A 329 -3.02 -14.02 27.12
C ASN A 329 -1.99 -15.09 26.70
N ARG A 330 -2.35 -15.97 25.76
CA ARG A 330 -1.42 -16.98 25.21
C ARG A 330 -0.31 -16.35 24.38
N LEU A 331 -0.62 -15.39 23.51
CA LEU A 331 0.41 -14.67 22.75
C LEU A 331 1.37 -13.92 23.69
N SER A 332 0.83 -13.17 24.66
CA SER A 332 1.64 -12.50 25.69
C SER A 332 2.58 -13.48 26.40
N THR A 333 2.08 -14.66 26.78
CA THR A 333 2.90 -15.69 27.42
C THR A 333 4.05 -16.14 26.52
N GLN A 334 3.78 -16.46 25.25
CA GLN A 334 4.80 -16.90 24.31
C GLN A 334 5.84 -15.81 24.02
N TYR A 335 5.41 -14.58 23.75
CA TYR A 335 6.30 -13.45 23.50
C TYR A 335 7.20 -13.12 24.69
N ASN A 336 6.70 -13.18 25.91
CA ASN A 336 7.49 -12.92 27.10
C ASN A 336 8.45 -14.09 27.45
N ALA A 337 8.27 -15.27 26.86
CA ALA A 337 9.15 -16.42 27.04
C ALA A 337 10.31 -16.49 26.02
N THR A 338 10.25 -15.74 24.92
CA THR A 338 11.32 -15.75 23.90
C THR A 338 12.64 -15.15 24.39
N SER A 339 13.76 -15.74 23.96
CA SER A 339 15.11 -15.20 24.16
C SER A 339 15.93 -15.42 22.89
N PRO A 340 15.73 -14.61 21.83
CA PRO A 340 16.36 -14.84 20.55
C PRO A 340 17.89 -14.70 20.61
N PRO A 341 18.63 -15.46 19.76
CA PRO A 341 20.08 -15.43 19.78
C PRO A 341 20.62 -14.08 19.29
N ASN A 342 21.67 -13.55 19.93
CA ASN A 342 22.36 -12.36 19.44
C ASN A 342 23.47 -12.73 18.43
N SER A 343 23.11 -13.49 17.40
CA SER A 343 24.04 -13.94 16.35
C SER A 343 23.41 -13.92 14.96
N PRO A 344 24.21 -13.80 13.89
CA PRO A 344 25.65 -13.49 13.90
C PRO A 344 25.92 -12.05 14.36
N ALA A 345 27.15 -11.77 14.78
CA ALA A 345 27.57 -10.41 15.10
C ALA A 345 27.52 -9.53 13.84
N LYS A 346 27.12 -8.27 13.97
CA LYS A 346 27.02 -7.34 12.82
C LYS A 346 28.29 -7.28 11.98
N SER A 347 29.45 -7.30 12.63
CA SER A 347 30.77 -7.25 11.99
C SER A 347 31.14 -8.50 11.18
N SER A 348 30.46 -9.63 11.40
CA SER A 348 30.67 -10.87 10.63
C SER A 348 29.75 -11.01 9.43
N VAL A 349 28.78 -10.10 9.26
CA VAL A 349 27.82 -10.16 8.16
C VAL A 349 28.34 -9.38 6.98
N THR A 350 28.38 -10.03 5.82
CA THR A 350 28.66 -9.39 4.53
C THR A 350 27.35 -9.09 3.80
N ALA A 351 27.23 -7.90 3.24
CA ALA A 351 26.13 -7.60 2.32
C ALA A 351 26.27 -8.46 1.07
N GLY A 352 25.22 -9.21 0.75
CA GLY A 352 25.12 -9.99 -0.49
C GLY A 352 24.29 -9.23 -1.53
N GLN A 353 24.51 -9.59 -2.79
CA GLN A 353 23.68 -9.19 -3.92
C GLN A 353 23.46 -10.42 -4.79
N THR A 354 22.22 -10.62 -5.23
CA THR A 354 21.86 -11.71 -6.15
C THR A 354 21.48 -11.14 -7.51
N ASN A 355 21.72 -11.92 -8.57
CA ASN A 355 21.21 -11.60 -9.89
C ASN A 355 19.71 -11.85 -9.93
N CYS A 356 19.00 -11.08 -10.75
CA CYS A 356 17.57 -11.30 -10.88
C CYS A 356 17.25 -12.57 -11.65
N PRO A 357 16.23 -13.33 -11.20
CA PRO A 357 15.81 -14.52 -11.90
C PRO A 357 15.32 -14.15 -13.31
N SER A 358 15.52 -15.07 -14.24
CA SER A 358 14.88 -15.00 -15.56
C SER A 358 13.42 -15.38 -15.44
N GLU A 359 12.62 -15.01 -16.44
CA GLU A 359 11.24 -15.46 -16.56
C GLU A 359 11.16 -17.01 -16.54
N SER A 360 10.13 -17.53 -15.89
CA SER A 360 9.89 -18.95 -15.68
C SER A 360 8.38 -19.24 -15.63
N SER A 361 8.00 -20.51 -15.48
CA SER A 361 6.60 -20.89 -15.27
C SER A 361 6.03 -20.40 -13.93
N SER A 362 6.86 -20.01 -12.97
CA SER A 362 6.47 -19.48 -11.66
C SER A 362 6.62 -17.96 -11.54
N LEU A 363 7.23 -17.31 -12.54
CA LEU A 363 7.53 -15.88 -12.53
C LEU A 363 7.57 -15.34 -13.98
N VAL A 364 6.52 -14.62 -14.40
CA VAL A 364 6.45 -14.00 -15.74
C VAL A 364 6.87 -12.52 -15.73
N ALA A 365 7.65 -12.11 -14.72
CA ALA A 365 8.07 -10.72 -14.53
C ALA A 365 9.33 -10.39 -15.34
N SER A 366 9.27 -9.34 -16.15
CA SER A 366 10.44 -8.78 -16.82
C SER A 366 11.41 -8.15 -15.82
N ASN A 367 12.70 -8.18 -16.13
CA ASN A 367 13.69 -7.39 -15.39
C ASN A 367 13.76 -5.92 -15.84
N THR A 368 13.04 -5.53 -16.90
CA THR A 368 12.89 -4.14 -17.30
C THR A 368 11.78 -3.49 -16.48
N LEU A 369 12.14 -2.51 -15.65
CA LEU A 369 11.22 -1.80 -14.77
C LEU A 369 10.60 -0.58 -15.48
N PRO A 370 9.38 -0.15 -15.11
CA PRO A 370 8.83 1.11 -15.60
C PRO A 370 9.71 2.31 -15.18
N PRO A 371 9.66 3.43 -15.93
CA PRO A 371 10.35 4.66 -15.57
C PRO A 371 9.82 5.22 -14.24
N THR A 372 10.59 6.13 -13.64
CA THR A 372 10.15 6.92 -12.48
C THR A 372 9.01 7.85 -12.92
N PRO A 373 7.84 7.85 -12.26
CA PRO A 373 6.74 8.71 -12.65
C PRO A 373 7.10 10.20 -12.60
N ASN A 374 6.85 10.91 -13.71
CA ASN A 374 7.19 12.33 -13.85
C ASN A 374 5.93 13.21 -13.94
N GLU A 375 5.56 13.80 -12.81
CA GLU A 375 4.40 14.67 -12.68
C GLU A 375 4.50 15.92 -13.57
N GLN A 376 5.71 16.47 -13.77
CA GLN A 376 5.90 17.68 -14.60
C GLN A 376 5.62 17.40 -16.07
N VAL A 377 6.10 16.27 -16.58
CA VAL A 377 5.85 15.84 -17.96
C VAL A 377 4.39 15.49 -18.17
N CYS A 378 3.79 14.72 -17.26
CA CYS A 378 2.36 14.41 -17.35
C CYS A 378 1.47 15.66 -17.34
N ASN A 379 1.78 16.65 -16.49
CA ASN A 379 1.04 17.91 -16.46
C ASN A 379 1.27 18.74 -17.73
N CYS A 380 2.50 18.81 -18.25
CA CYS A 380 2.78 19.47 -19.52
C CYS A 380 1.96 18.84 -20.66
N ILE A 381 1.92 17.50 -20.73
CA ILE A 381 1.10 16.78 -21.72
C ILE A 381 -0.37 17.16 -21.56
N ASN A 382 -0.90 17.06 -20.34
CA ASN A 382 -2.29 17.35 -20.06
C ASN A 382 -2.69 18.80 -20.41
N GLU A 383 -1.81 19.77 -20.20
CA GLU A 383 -2.07 21.18 -20.48
C GLU A 383 -1.88 21.58 -21.94
N LYS A 384 -0.91 20.98 -22.64
CA LYS A 384 -0.41 21.47 -23.94
C LYS A 384 -0.74 20.57 -25.11
N ALA A 385 -0.83 19.26 -24.89
CA ALA A 385 -0.96 18.28 -25.96
C ALA A 385 -2.36 17.67 -26.06
N LEU A 386 -3.20 17.77 -25.02
CA LEU A 386 -4.49 17.11 -24.98
C LEU A 386 -5.66 18.05 -25.33
N SER A 387 -6.57 17.55 -26.17
CA SER A 387 -7.76 18.29 -26.64
C SER A 387 -8.96 18.11 -25.71
N CYS A 388 -9.11 16.95 -25.09
CA CYS A 388 -10.15 16.65 -24.11
C CYS A 388 -9.53 16.49 -22.71
N LEU A 389 -10.10 17.16 -21.71
CA LEU A 389 -9.65 17.10 -20.32
C LEU A 389 -10.73 16.51 -19.43
N VAL A 390 -10.35 15.53 -18.60
CA VAL A 390 -11.21 14.99 -17.54
C VAL A 390 -11.56 16.10 -16.54
N ARG A 391 -12.83 16.17 -16.14
CA ARG A 391 -13.28 17.12 -15.10
C ARG A 391 -12.78 16.69 -13.72
N SER A 392 -12.52 17.64 -12.84
CA SER A 392 -12.07 17.36 -11.47
C SER A 392 -13.03 16.47 -10.68
N SER A 393 -14.34 16.58 -10.89
CA SER A 393 -15.34 15.69 -10.26
C SER A 393 -15.18 14.24 -10.69
N THR A 394 -14.78 14.01 -11.94
CA THR A 394 -14.55 12.68 -12.52
C THR A 394 -13.18 12.14 -12.11
N ALA A 395 -12.14 12.98 -12.11
CA ALA A 395 -10.77 12.59 -11.75
C ALA A 395 -10.67 11.94 -10.36
N ASN A 396 -11.55 12.32 -9.43
CA ASN A 396 -11.61 11.78 -8.07
C ASN A 396 -12.49 10.51 -7.94
N SER A 397 -12.98 9.95 -9.05
CA SER A 397 -13.81 8.75 -9.06
C SER A 397 -13.12 7.61 -9.81
N PRO A 398 -12.44 6.69 -9.10
CA PRO A 398 -11.73 5.58 -9.74
C PRO A 398 -12.62 4.72 -10.64
N THR A 399 -13.86 4.45 -10.23
CA THR A 399 -14.81 3.66 -11.03
C THR A 399 -15.15 4.35 -12.35
N ILE A 400 -15.50 5.65 -12.32
CA ILE A 400 -15.84 6.38 -13.55
C ILE A 400 -14.61 6.51 -14.45
N VAL A 401 -13.44 6.78 -13.88
CA VAL A 401 -12.19 6.88 -14.65
C VAL A 401 -11.87 5.54 -15.32
N GLY A 402 -11.95 4.43 -14.60
CA GLY A 402 -11.70 3.09 -15.14
C GLY A 402 -12.67 2.72 -16.26
N ASP A 403 -13.97 2.91 -16.06
CA ASP A 403 -15.00 2.58 -17.04
C ASP A 403 -14.84 3.41 -18.33
N LEU A 404 -14.62 4.72 -18.18
CA LEU A 404 -14.41 5.60 -19.33
C LEU A 404 -13.09 5.32 -20.04
N LEU A 405 -12.05 4.91 -19.32
CA LEU A 405 -10.77 4.55 -19.93
C LEU A 405 -10.91 3.29 -20.78
N ASN A 406 -11.58 2.27 -20.26
CA ASN A 406 -11.92 1.05 -21.02
C ASN A 406 -12.73 1.39 -22.27
N TYR A 407 -13.76 2.22 -22.12
CA TYR A 407 -14.60 2.64 -23.24
C TYR A 407 -13.82 3.44 -24.30
N ALA A 408 -13.04 4.43 -23.89
CA ALA A 408 -12.24 5.24 -24.80
C ALA A 408 -11.21 4.38 -25.56
N CYS A 409 -10.52 3.46 -24.88
CA CYS A 409 -9.60 2.54 -25.52
C CYS A 409 -10.29 1.57 -26.49
N GLN A 410 -11.51 1.13 -26.19
CA GLN A 410 -12.32 0.33 -27.10
C GLN A 410 -12.65 1.10 -28.39
N LEU A 411 -13.02 2.38 -28.27
CA LEU A 411 -13.27 3.24 -29.42
C LEU A 411 -12.03 3.36 -30.31
N LEU A 412 -10.86 3.59 -29.71
CA LEU A 412 -9.58 3.67 -30.45
C LEU A 412 -9.26 2.35 -31.17
N GLY A 413 -9.41 1.21 -30.49
CA GLY A 413 -9.16 -0.12 -31.07
C GLY A 413 -10.12 -0.50 -32.21
N SER A 414 -11.30 0.13 -32.28
CA SER A 414 -12.27 -0.07 -33.36
C SER A 414 -12.06 0.82 -34.59
N SER A 415 -11.13 1.78 -34.51
CA SER A 415 -10.87 2.75 -35.58
C SER A 415 -10.17 2.10 -36.79
N THR A 416 -10.77 2.21 -37.98
CA THR A 416 -10.26 1.62 -39.22
C THR A 416 -9.06 2.34 -39.84
N ASN A 417 -8.63 3.48 -39.27
CA ASN A 417 -7.52 4.32 -39.76
C ASN A 417 -6.19 4.11 -39.01
N GLY A 418 -6.11 3.11 -38.13
CA GLY A 418 -4.89 2.33 -37.85
C GLY A 418 -3.70 3.00 -37.14
N THR A 419 -3.81 4.21 -36.58
CA THR A 419 -2.66 4.90 -35.95
C THR A 419 -2.83 5.26 -34.48
N ALA A 420 -4.04 5.46 -33.96
CA ALA A 420 -4.24 5.70 -32.53
C ALA A 420 -4.54 4.42 -31.76
N SER A 421 -3.87 4.29 -30.63
CA SER A 421 -4.03 3.21 -29.68
C SER A 421 -3.84 3.73 -28.25
N CYS A 422 -4.15 2.87 -27.29
CA CYS A 422 -3.81 3.09 -25.89
C CYS A 422 -2.38 2.62 -25.54
N ASP A 423 -1.54 2.27 -26.52
CA ASP A 423 -0.17 1.80 -26.25
C ASP A 423 0.68 2.86 -25.52
N PRO A 424 0.59 4.18 -25.84
CA PRO A 424 1.37 5.19 -25.12
C PRO A 424 1.05 5.30 -23.63
N ILE A 425 -0.16 4.94 -23.20
CA ILE A 425 -0.60 4.97 -21.79
C ILE A 425 -0.56 3.58 -21.13
N GLY A 426 -0.29 2.53 -21.91
CA GLY A 426 -0.23 1.15 -21.47
C GLY A 426 1.14 0.74 -20.93
N GLY A 427 1.17 -0.33 -20.15
CA GLY A 427 2.40 -0.93 -19.66
C GLY A 427 2.24 -2.44 -19.49
N ASN A 428 3.29 -3.20 -19.79
CA ASN A 428 3.30 -4.65 -19.70
C ASN A 428 4.53 -5.11 -18.93
N GLY A 429 4.32 -5.56 -17.69
CA GLY A 429 5.38 -6.06 -16.83
C GLY A 429 5.93 -7.43 -17.24
N THR A 430 5.29 -8.16 -18.15
CA THR A 430 5.84 -9.39 -18.73
C THR A 430 6.81 -9.09 -19.85
N SER A 431 6.44 -8.25 -20.82
CA SER A 431 7.35 -7.87 -21.90
C SER A 431 8.35 -6.78 -21.50
N GLY A 432 8.17 -6.13 -20.34
CA GLY A 432 8.98 -5.01 -19.89
C GLY A 432 8.82 -3.79 -20.79
N THR A 433 7.64 -3.60 -21.37
CA THR A 433 7.35 -2.53 -22.33
C THR A 433 6.38 -1.54 -21.70
N TYR A 434 6.77 -0.28 -21.67
CA TYR A 434 6.00 0.80 -21.03
C TYR A 434 5.88 1.96 -21.99
N GLY A 435 4.65 2.39 -22.28
CA GLY A 435 4.39 3.55 -23.11
C GLY A 435 4.91 4.84 -22.48
N GLU A 436 5.12 5.87 -23.29
CA GLU A 436 5.71 7.14 -22.87
C GLU A 436 4.87 7.94 -21.86
N LEU A 437 3.59 7.60 -21.70
CA LEU A 437 2.64 8.16 -20.72
C LEU A 437 2.13 7.10 -19.73
N SER A 438 2.74 5.90 -19.72
CA SER A 438 2.34 4.77 -18.87
C SER A 438 2.43 5.05 -17.37
N TYR A 439 3.24 6.02 -16.97
CA TYR A 439 3.40 6.48 -15.60
C TYR A 439 2.49 7.66 -15.24
N CYS A 440 1.71 8.21 -16.17
CA CYS A 440 0.79 9.29 -15.83
C CYS A 440 -0.41 8.80 -15.01
N SER A 441 -1.03 9.70 -14.26
CA SER A 441 -2.22 9.38 -13.48
C SER A 441 -3.36 8.85 -14.36
N PRO A 442 -4.26 7.99 -13.83
CA PRO A 442 -5.40 7.49 -14.57
C PRO A 442 -6.25 8.58 -15.24
N ALA A 443 -6.40 9.74 -14.59
CA ALA A 443 -7.14 10.88 -15.16
C ALA A 443 -6.44 11.48 -16.40
N ILE A 444 -5.11 11.57 -16.41
CA ILE A 444 -4.35 12.05 -17.57
C ILE A 444 -4.36 10.99 -18.68
N LYS A 445 -4.21 9.71 -18.34
CA LYS A 445 -4.36 8.60 -19.30
C LYS A 445 -5.71 8.62 -19.99
N LEU A 446 -6.78 8.87 -19.22
CA LEU A 446 -8.12 9.01 -19.73
C LEU A 446 -8.28 10.27 -20.61
N SER A 447 -7.72 11.40 -20.20
CA SER A 447 -7.67 12.62 -21.02
C SER A 447 -6.96 12.36 -22.36
N TYR A 448 -5.88 11.57 -22.36
CA TYR A 448 -5.19 11.15 -23.57
C TYR A 448 -6.10 10.31 -24.47
N ALA A 449 -6.73 9.25 -23.93
CA ALA A 449 -7.56 8.36 -24.74
C ALA A 449 -8.76 9.10 -25.37
N MET A 450 -9.38 10.02 -24.62
CA MET A 450 -10.43 10.89 -25.15
C MET A 450 -9.92 11.87 -26.20
N SER A 451 -8.75 12.46 -26.00
CA SER A 451 -8.13 13.39 -26.96
C SER A 451 -7.77 12.69 -28.26
N ALA A 452 -7.17 11.50 -28.17
CA ALA A 452 -6.90 10.66 -29.33
C ALA A 452 -8.20 10.35 -30.08
N TYR A 453 -9.30 10.03 -29.38
CA TYR A 453 -10.59 9.83 -30.03
C TYR A 453 -11.12 11.10 -30.73
N TYR A 454 -11.00 12.25 -30.08
CA TYR A 454 -11.40 13.55 -30.63
C TYR A 454 -10.65 13.90 -31.92
N GLU A 455 -9.37 13.54 -32.04
CA GLU A 455 -8.59 13.79 -33.27
C GLU A 455 -9.16 13.08 -34.50
N PHE A 456 -9.77 11.90 -34.35
CA PHE A 456 -10.47 11.20 -35.44
C PHE A 456 -11.91 11.67 -35.64
N ASN A 457 -12.48 12.34 -34.64
CA ASN A 457 -13.85 12.81 -34.63
C ASN A 457 -13.93 14.25 -34.09
N PRO A 458 -13.41 15.25 -34.84
CA PRO A 458 -13.19 16.62 -34.36
C PRO A 458 -14.48 17.44 -34.32
N VAL A 459 -15.46 16.94 -33.57
CA VAL A 459 -16.71 17.61 -33.24
C VAL A 459 -16.65 17.93 -31.75
N ASP A 460 -17.05 19.14 -31.36
CA ASP A 460 -16.91 19.59 -29.97
C ASP A 460 -17.55 18.63 -28.95
N THR A 461 -18.65 17.98 -29.31
CA THR A 461 -19.34 16.99 -28.48
C THR A 461 -18.58 15.67 -28.30
N SER A 462 -17.56 15.39 -29.12
CA SER A 462 -16.75 14.17 -29.00
C SER A 462 -15.87 14.16 -27.75
N CYS A 463 -15.62 15.31 -27.12
CA CYS A 463 -14.95 15.40 -25.82
C CYS A 463 -15.89 15.33 -24.61
N ASP A 464 -17.21 15.18 -24.78
CA ASP A 464 -18.13 15.30 -23.65
C ASP A 464 -18.08 14.08 -22.71
N PHE A 465 -18.07 12.86 -23.28
CA PHE A 465 -18.07 11.58 -22.54
C PHE A 465 -19.10 11.55 -21.40
N ALA A 466 -20.35 11.89 -21.73
CA ALA A 466 -21.47 12.01 -20.80
C ALA A 466 -21.22 13.04 -19.68
N GLY A 467 -20.66 14.20 -20.05
CA GLY A 467 -20.34 15.31 -19.17
C GLY A 467 -19.12 15.11 -18.26
N ASN A 468 -18.32 14.05 -18.47
CA ASN A 468 -17.13 13.75 -17.66
C ASN A 468 -15.85 14.42 -18.16
N ALA A 469 -15.87 14.96 -19.38
CA ALA A 469 -14.76 15.72 -19.93
C ALA A 469 -15.23 17.03 -20.55
N THR A 470 -14.26 17.83 -20.97
CA THR A 470 -14.45 19.13 -21.61
C THR A 470 -13.33 19.38 -22.60
N LEU A 471 -13.58 20.26 -23.57
CA LEU A 471 -12.53 20.72 -24.48
C LEU A 471 -11.52 21.57 -23.72
N SER A 472 -10.24 21.31 -23.97
CA SER A 472 -9.16 22.19 -23.53
C SER A 472 -9.30 23.57 -24.19
N PRO A 473 -9.28 24.68 -23.42
CA PRO A 473 -9.23 26.03 -23.96
C PRO A 473 -7.96 26.30 -24.78
N THR A 474 -6.89 25.56 -24.51
CA THR A 474 -5.57 25.66 -25.16
C THR A 474 -5.29 24.46 -26.05
N ARG A 475 -6.32 23.77 -26.54
CA ARG A 475 -6.17 22.57 -27.36
C ARG A 475 -5.32 22.83 -28.62
N PRO A 476 -4.52 21.84 -29.04
CA PRO A 476 -3.88 21.86 -30.36
C PRO A 476 -4.89 22.02 -31.50
N ASN A 477 -4.50 22.66 -32.61
CA ASN A 477 -5.39 22.84 -33.77
C ASN A 477 -5.42 21.58 -34.66
N THR A 478 -4.34 20.81 -34.67
CA THR A 478 -4.18 19.58 -35.46
C THR A 478 -3.50 18.48 -34.65
N ALA A 479 -3.53 17.25 -35.15
CA ALA A 479 -2.81 16.12 -34.55
C ALA A 479 -1.27 16.33 -34.59
N GLU A 480 -0.76 17.05 -35.59
CA GLU A 480 0.66 17.43 -35.65
C GLU A 480 1.02 18.46 -34.57
N ASP A 481 0.16 19.44 -34.30
CA ASP A 481 0.35 20.39 -33.19
C ASP A 481 0.35 19.64 -31.84
N ALA A 482 -0.53 18.65 -31.67
CA ALA A 482 -0.61 17.82 -30.48
C ALA A 482 0.68 16.99 -30.30
N SER A 483 1.11 16.31 -31.36
CA SER A 483 2.34 15.51 -31.38
C SER A 483 3.59 16.34 -31.12
N SER A 484 3.68 17.56 -31.68
CA SER A 484 4.78 18.49 -31.44
C SER A 484 4.80 18.95 -29.98
N SER A 485 3.64 19.28 -29.42
CA SER A 485 3.52 19.70 -28.02
C SER A 485 3.90 18.56 -27.06
N ALA A 486 3.44 17.34 -27.37
CA ALA A 486 3.80 16.15 -26.61
C ALA A 486 5.31 15.88 -26.65
N SER A 487 5.92 15.95 -27.83
CA SER A 487 7.37 15.77 -28.01
C SER A 487 8.18 16.81 -27.22
N GLN A 488 7.70 18.05 -27.16
CA GLN A 488 8.33 19.11 -26.35
C GLN A 488 8.24 18.79 -24.85
N CYS A 489 7.09 18.34 -24.36
CA CYS A 489 6.95 17.93 -22.97
C CYS A 489 7.87 16.74 -22.62
N LEU A 490 7.85 15.69 -23.45
CA LEU A 490 8.65 14.48 -23.28
C LEU A 490 10.16 14.75 -23.37
N SER A 491 10.59 15.79 -24.08
CA SER A 491 12.01 16.18 -24.14
C SER A 491 12.59 16.63 -22.80
N SER A 492 11.75 16.91 -21.80
CA SER A 492 12.18 17.23 -20.43
C SER A 492 12.38 16.00 -19.55
N GLU A 493 12.04 14.79 -20.03
CA GLU A 493 12.33 13.55 -19.31
C GLU A 493 13.83 13.33 -19.14
N PRO A 494 14.30 13.02 -17.92
CA PRO A 494 15.68 12.61 -17.72
C PRO A 494 16.05 11.41 -18.59
N SER A 495 17.26 11.43 -19.15
CA SER A 495 17.77 10.33 -19.97
C SER A 495 17.68 8.99 -19.23
N GLY A 496 17.01 8.01 -19.84
CA GLY A 496 16.80 6.69 -19.25
C GLY A 496 15.57 6.58 -18.33
N GLY A 497 14.82 7.67 -18.12
CA GLY A 497 13.54 7.66 -17.41
C GLY A 497 13.65 7.32 -15.92
N VAL A 498 14.85 7.27 -15.34
CA VAL A 498 15.07 6.97 -13.92
C VAL A 498 15.73 8.18 -13.27
N PHE A 499 15.08 8.72 -12.23
CA PHE A 499 15.57 9.88 -11.48
C PHE A 499 15.10 9.81 -10.03
N THR A 500 15.59 10.72 -9.19
CA THR A 500 15.14 10.82 -7.80
C THR A 500 13.85 11.62 -7.72
N PRO A 501 12.75 11.04 -7.21
CA PRO A 501 11.50 11.78 -7.01
C PRO A 501 11.70 13.02 -6.13
N SER A 502 10.87 14.04 -6.36
CA SER A 502 10.83 15.25 -5.54
C SER A 502 9.66 15.20 -4.56
N PRO A 503 9.72 15.95 -3.44
CA PRO A 503 8.58 16.12 -2.55
C PRO A 503 7.35 16.63 -3.33
N VAL A 504 6.16 16.22 -2.91
CA VAL A 504 4.92 16.67 -3.54
C VAL A 504 4.77 18.18 -3.30
N SER A 505 4.72 18.97 -4.37
CA SER A 505 4.46 20.40 -4.28
C SER A 505 3.03 20.64 -3.82
N SER A 506 2.85 21.44 -2.75
CA SER A 506 1.55 21.77 -2.12
C SER A 506 0.65 22.69 -2.97
N SER A 507 0.70 22.59 -4.29
CA SER A 507 -0.21 23.27 -5.21
C SER A 507 -1.50 22.46 -5.36
N GLY A 508 -2.36 22.50 -4.34
CA GLY A 508 -3.69 21.87 -4.41
C GLY A 508 -4.50 21.83 -3.11
N ALA A 509 -3.86 21.93 -1.94
CA ALA A 509 -4.58 22.15 -0.69
C ALA A 509 -4.74 23.65 -0.47
N SER A 510 -5.85 24.22 -0.91
CA SER A 510 -6.28 25.54 -0.44
C SER A 510 -6.53 25.44 1.06
N SER A 511 -5.51 25.75 1.85
CA SER A 511 -5.59 25.98 3.27
C SER A 511 -6.47 27.20 3.51
N THR A 512 -7.76 27.00 3.78
CA THR A 512 -8.58 27.98 4.47
C THR A 512 -8.10 28.04 5.92
N SER A 513 -7.00 28.74 6.14
CA SER A 513 -6.60 29.20 7.47
C SER A 513 -7.59 30.29 7.90
N SER A 514 -8.71 29.90 8.51
CA SER A 514 -9.51 30.81 9.32
C SER A 514 -8.74 31.09 10.62
N SER A 515 -8.06 32.21 10.62
CA SER A 515 -7.47 32.85 11.80
C SER A 515 -8.57 33.19 12.80
N ALA A 516 -8.85 32.26 13.72
CA ALA A 516 -9.72 32.51 14.86
C ALA A 516 -8.91 33.22 15.96
N THR A 517 -8.84 34.55 15.87
CA THR A 517 -8.52 35.39 17.04
C THR A 517 -9.61 35.22 18.09
N GLY A 518 -9.24 34.65 19.23
CA GLY A 518 -10.12 34.48 20.38
C GLY A 518 -10.57 35.82 20.97
N SER A 519 -11.87 35.93 21.22
CA SER A 519 -12.42 36.83 22.22
C SER A 519 -13.68 36.17 22.80
N ARG A 520 -13.55 35.75 24.06
CA ARG A 520 -14.64 35.27 24.92
C ARG A 520 -15.58 36.45 25.22
N SER A 521 -16.91 36.22 25.22
CA SER A 521 -17.88 36.65 26.24
C SER A 521 -19.33 36.44 25.77
N GLY A 522 -20.17 35.84 26.63
CA GLY A 522 -21.55 36.32 26.83
C GLY A 522 -22.71 35.51 26.24
N SER A 523 -23.17 34.52 27.01
CA SER A 523 -24.54 34.01 27.21
C SER A 523 -25.73 34.73 26.54
N GLY A 524 -26.70 33.94 26.02
CA GLY A 524 -28.08 34.39 25.86
C GLY A 524 -29.01 33.49 25.02
N THR A 525 -29.74 32.59 25.71
CA THR A 525 -31.15 32.20 25.49
C THR A 525 -31.70 31.81 24.09
N ALA A 526 -32.24 30.59 24.03
CA ALA A 526 -33.22 30.12 23.03
C ALA A 526 -34.54 30.92 23.09
N PRO A 527 -35.40 30.82 22.05
CA PRO A 527 -36.45 29.80 22.11
C PRO A 527 -36.79 29.10 20.79
N ALA A 528 -37.62 28.06 20.94
CA ALA A 528 -38.10 27.09 19.97
C ALA A 528 -38.93 27.65 18.80
N GLY A 529 -38.89 26.92 17.68
CA GLY A 529 -39.83 27.02 16.56
C GLY A 529 -39.84 25.71 15.76
N SER A 530 -41.02 25.10 15.64
CA SER A 530 -41.30 23.76 15.13
C SER A 530 -41.49 23.66 13.61
N ASN A 531 -41.23 22.44 13.11
CA ASN A 531 -41.83 21.74 11.96
C ASN A 531 -41.48 22.15 10.50
N GLY A 532 -41.02 21.14 9.75
CA GLY A 532 -41.02 21.12 8.29
C GLY A 532 -40.24 19.92 7.74
N GLY A 533 -40.91 18.77 7.59
CA GLY A 533 -40.34 17.59 6.95
C GLY A 533 -40.08 17.80 5.46
N GLY A 534 -38.97 17.26 4.98
CA GLY A 534 -38.59 17.22 3.57
C GLY A 534 -37.88 15.91 3.27
N ALA A 535 -38.58 15.03 2.54
CA ALA A 535 -38.09 13.75 2.09
C ALA A 535 -36.92 13.92 1.10
N SER A 536 -35.82 13.24 1.38
CA SER A 536 -34.67 13.08 0.48
C SER A 536 -34.99 12.00 -0.56
N SER A 537 -35.33 12.42 -1.78
CA SER A 537 -35.45 11.54 -2.94
C SER A 537 -34.07 11.21 -3.50
N SER A 538 -33.68 9.94 -3.39
CA SER A 538 -32.58 9.31 -4.10
C SER A 538 -32.92 9.20 -5.59
N ALA A 539 -32.14 9.88 -6.43
CA ALA A 539 -32.23 9.73 -7.88
C ALA A 539 -31.25 8.63 -8.33
N SER A 540 -31.79 7.43 -8.55
CA SER A 540 -31.13 6.34 -9.26
C SER A 540 -31.29 6.56 -10.76
N VAL A 541 -30.17 6.73 -11.47
CA VAL A 541 -30.14 6.76 -12.94
C VAL A 541 -30.05 5.31 -13.42
N ALA A 542 -31.18 4.78 -13.89
CA ALA A 542 -31.24 3.48 -14.55
C ALA A 542 -31.08 3.69 -16.08
N LEU A 543 -29.96 3.24 -16.65
CA LEU A 543 -29.83 3.06 -18.10
C LEU A 543 -30.67 1.85 -18.53
N SER A 544 -31.80 2.12 -19.19
CA SER A 544 -32.67 1.10 -19.78
C SER A 544 -32.20 0.79 -21.20
N GLY A 545 -31.50 -0.33 -21.38
CA GLY A 545 -31.17 -0.90 -22.69
C GLY A 545 -32.33 -1.74 -23.24
N SER A 546 -33.14 -1.16 -24.13
CA SER A 546 -34.18 -1.88 -24.87
C SER A 546 -33.60 -2.56 -26.10
N VAL A 547 -33.42 -3.89 -26.05
CA VAL A 547 -33.11 -4.74 -27.21
C VAL A 547 -34.43 -5.26 -27.80
N LEU A 548 -34.72 -4.85 -29.03
CA LEU A 548 -35.83 -5.37 -29.83
C LEU A 548 -35.49 -6.78 -30.35
N MET A 549 -36.36 -7.75 -30.07
CA MET A 549 -36.35 -9.07 -30.70
C MET A 549 -36.61 -8.96 -32.21
N GLY A 550 -35.74 -9.57 -33.02
CA GLY A 550 -36.00 -9.93 -34.41
C GLY A 550 -35.88 -11.44 -34.59
N VAL A 551 -37.03 -12.11 -34.64
CA VAL A 551 -37.17 -13.54 -34.91
C VAL A 551 -37.04 -13.80 -36.42
N VAL A 552 -36.05 -14.60 -36.84
CA VAL A 552 -36.14 -15.41 -38.06
C VAL A 552 -35.53 -16.77 -37.76
N GLY A 553 -36.38 -17.80 -37.69
CA GLY A 553 -35.98 -19.18 -37.48
C GLY A 553 -35.61 -19.88 -38.79
N VAL A 554 -34.69 -20.84 -38.68
CA VAL A 554 -34.63 -22.01 -39.56
C VAL A 554 -34.24 -23.23 -38.70
N MET A 555 -35.03 -24.29 -38.87
CA MET A 555 -34.98 -25.57 -38.19
C MET A 555 -33.73 -26.39 -38.55
N GLY A 556 -33.29 -27.28 -37.64
CA GLY A 556 -32.28 -28.31 -37.95
C GLY A 556 -31.91 -29.26 -36.80
N ALA A 557 -32.84 -30.14 -36.43
CA ALA A 557 -32.71 -31.48 -35.82
C ALA A 557 -31.45 -31.95 -35.04
N VAL A 558 -31.67 -32.25 -33.75
CA VAL A 558 -31.48 -33.53 -33.02
C VAL A 558 -30.27 -34.45 -33.35
N ALA A 559 -29.37 -34.59 -32.36
CA ALA A 559 -28.81 -35.82 -31.75
C ALA A 559 -27.59 -35.38 -30.89
N GLY A 560 -27.45 -35.62 -29.58
CA GLY A 560 -27.78 -36.79 -28.78
C GLY A 560 -26.46 -37.50 -28.40
N GLY A 561 -26.11 -37.52 -27.11
CA GLY A 561 -25.15 -38.50 -26.58
C GLY A 561 -24.00 -37.96 -25.74
N ALA A 562 -24.10 -38.19 -24.43
CA ALA A 562 -23.05 -38.10 -23.43
C ALA A 562 -21.85 -39.02 -23.73
N LEU A 563 -20.67 -38.72 -23.14
CA LEU A 563 -19.91 -39.71 -22.38
C LEU A 563 -18.86 -39.04 -21.46
N MET A 564 -18.85 -39.50 -20.21
CA MET A 564 -17.82 -39.31 -19.19
C MET A 564 -16.54 -40.12 -19.48
N VAL A 565 -15.54 -39.92 -18.60
CA VAL A 565 -14.42 -40.82 -18.22
C VAL A 565 -13.13 -40.51 -19.00
N LEU A 566 -12.00 -40.14 -18.41
CA LEU A 566 -11.36 -40.46 -17.11
C LEU A 566 -10.62 -39.24 -16.55
#